data_AF-A0A0B1TSB4-F1
#
_entry.id   AF-A0A0B1TSB4-F1
#
_cell.length_a   1.000
_cell.length_b   1.000
_cell.length_c   1.000
_cell.angle_alpha   90.00
_cell.angle_beta   90.00
_cell.angle_gamma   90.00
#
_symmetry.space_group_name_H-M   'P 1'
#
loop_
_entity.id
_entity.type
_entity.pdbx_description
1 polymer ?
#
loop_
_entity_poly.entity_id
_entity_poly.type
_entity_poly.pdbx_seq_one_letter_code
_entity_poly.pdbx_strand_id
1 'polypeptide(L)'
;MSLFKFQLAHEVGILPEELDPYGRKKAKVSLNVLKRLQHVKDGKYIVVAGITPTPLGEGKSTTVLGLVQALGAKLHKNVFACVRQPSQGPTFGIKGGAAGGGYAQASLLVQLTGRRPLSAVQKRRLVRLGYGHVEDANELTPEQRVKFSRLNIDPNTITWNRVIDTNDRFLRGIEIGQGPNEKGHTRKTQFDISVASEIMAILALTTSLADMRERFAKIVIGSDTEGQPVTADDIGVTDALTVLMRDTVRPNLMQSLEGTPVFVHAGPFANIAHGQSSILADKVALKLVGEHGYVITEAGFGADIGMEKFFNIKCRYSGLQPSAAVIVATVRALKMHGGGPAVVAGAPLKHEYLDENLELVTGGCDSNLRKQIENANKFGVPVVVCVNRFATDTEKELDLVV
;
A
#
# COMPACT_ATOMS: atom_id res chain seq x y z
N MET A 1 29.23 -15.25 21.01
CA MET A 1 28.58 -16.25 20.12
C MET A 1 27.15 -15.82 19.76
N SER A 2 26.95 -14.75 18.96
CA SER A 2 25.62 -14.27 18.51
C SER A 2 25.65 -13.40 17.23
N LEU A 3 26.71 -13.47 16.40
CA LEU A 3 26.95 -12.51 15.30
C LEU A 3 26.20 -12.82 13.97
N PHE A 4 25.39 -13.88 13.90
CA PHE A 4 24.79 -14.35 12.65
C PHE A 4 23.33 -13.88 12.40
N LYS A 5 22.84 -12.85 13.10
CA LYS A 5 21.37 -12.63 13.15
C LYS A 5 20.72 -12.04 11.90
N PHE A 6 21.40 -11.28 11.04
CA PHE A 6 20.85 -10.83 9.73
C PHE A 6 21.98 -10.52 8.76
N GLN A 7 22.61 -11.55 8.19
CA GLN A 7 23.70 -11.38 7.21
C GLN A 7 23.31 -10.43 6.07
N LEU A 8 22.10 -10.59 5.53
CA LEU A 8 21.56 -9.72 4.49
C LEU A 8 21.51 -8.24 4.88
N ALA A 9 21.08 -7.92 6.10
CA ALA A 9 20.98 -6.52 6.54
C ALA A 9 22.36 -5.84 6.56
N HIS A 10 23.38 -6.58 7.00
CA HIS A 10 24.76 -6.11 6.96
C HIS A 10 25.28 -5.97 5.52
N GLU A 11 25.00 -6.94 4.65
CA GLU A 11 25.39 -6.90 3.22
C GLU A 11 24.82 -5.68 2.48
N VAL A 12 23.60 -5.26 2.82
CA VAL A 12 22.95 -4.08 2.21
C VAL A 12 23.25 -2.77 2.94
N GLY A 13 24.10 -2.79 3.97
CA GLY A 13 24.56 -1.57 4.67
C GLY A 13 23.58 -1.00 5.69
N ILE A 14 22.67 -1.81 6.23
CA ILE A 14 21.81 -1.46 7.38
C ILE A 14 22.58 -1.74 8.67
N LEU A 15 22.65 -0.74 9.55
CA LEU A 15 23.38 -0.88 10.81
C LEU A 15 22.56 -1.68 11.85
N PRO A 16 23.21 -2.41 12.78
CA PRO A 16 22.50 -3.19 13.80
C PRO A 16 21.48 -2.39 14.62
N GLU A 17 21.77 -1.13 14.94
CA GLU A 17 20.90 -0.20 15.68
C GLU A 17 19.73 0.34 14.85
N GLU A 18 19.74 0.14 13.53
CA GLU A 18 18.66 0.50 12.62
C GLU A 18 17.72 -0.68 12.35
N LEU A 19 17.94 -1.82 13.00
CA LEU A 19 17.24 -3.07 12.72
C LEU A 19 16.55 -3.61 13.98
N ASP A 20 15.24 -3.86 13.88
CA ASP A 20 14.47 -4.54 14.92
C ASP A 20 14.10 -5.97 14.43
N PRO A 21 14.79 -7.02 14.87
CA PRO A 21 14.49 -8.41 14.51
C PRO A 21 13.08 -8.89 14.90
N TYR A 22 12.40 -9.56 13.97
CA TYR A 22 11.17 -10.32 14.23
C TYR A 22 11.41 -11.80 13.95
N GLY A 23 12.06 -12.48 14.91
CA GLY A 23 12.57 -13.83 14.71
C GLY A 23 13.87 -13.80 13.90
N ARG A 24 14.08 -14.82 13.05
CA ARG A 24 15.37 -15.04 12.35
C ARG A 24 15.39 -14.65 10.88
N LYS A 25 14.23 -14.36 10.28
CA LYS A 25 14.07 -14.23 8.82
C LYS A 25 13.45 -12.90 8.36
N LYS A 26 13.03 -12.05 9.31
CA LYS A 26 12.39 -10.76 9.03
C LYS A 26 12.75 -9.74 10.08
N ALA A 27 12.85 -8.49 9.70
CA ALA A 27 13.13 -7.39 10.63
C ALA A 27 12.43 -6.11 10.18
N LYS A 28 12.14 -5.21 11.11
CA LYS A 28 11.73 -3.84 10.80
C LYS A 28 12.99 -2.97 10.64
N VAL A 29 12.97 -2.05 9.67
CA VAL A 29 14.08 -1.11 9.44
C VAL A 29 13.69 0.29 9.91
N SER A 30 14.52 0.85 10.79
CA SER A 30 14.38 2.20 11.33
C SER A 30 14.49 3.25 10.22
N LEU A 31 13.64 4.29 10.30
CA LEU A 31 13.69 5.42 9.37
C LEU A 31 14.92 6.33 9.59
N ASN A 32 15.68 6.13 10.67
CA ASN A 32 16.94 6.85 10.88
C ASN A 32 17.96 6.58 9.77
N VAL A 33 17.84 5.45 9.07
CA VAL A 33 18.63 5.13 7.87
C VAL A 33 18.54 6.23 6.81
N LEU A 34 17.38 6.88 6.66
CA LEU A 34 17.19 7.97 5.70
C LEU A 34 17.97 9.23 6.11
N LYS A 35 18.09 9.49 7.41
CA LYS A 35 18.89 10.62 7.92
C LYS A 35 20.37 10.37 7.69
N ARG A 36 20.84 9.15 8.01
CA ARG A 36 22.24 8.74 7.80
C ARG A 36 22.62 8.78 6.32
N LEU A 37 21.74 8.32 5.45
CA LEU A 37 21.98 8.25 4.00
C LEU A 37 21.48 9.47 3.23
N GLN A 38 21.16 10.59 3.89
CA GLN A 38 20.60 11.77 3.22
C GLN A 38 21.48 12.31 2.08
N HIS A 39 22.81 12.15 2.20
CA HIS A 39 23.79 12.60 1.21
C HIS A 39 24.04 11.59 0.08
N VAL A 40 23.57 10.35 0.23
CA VAL A 40 23.70 9.32 -0.81
C VAL A 40 22.67 9.62 -1.90
N LYS A 41 23.09 9.65 -3.16
CA LYS A 41 22.17 9.79 -4.28
C LYS A 41 21.31 8.54 -4.44
N ASP A 42 20.06 8.75 -4.83
CA ASP A 42 19.12 7.66 -5.05
C ASP A 42 19.54 6.82 -6.27
N GLY A 43 19.29 5.51 -6.17
CA GLY A 43 19.42 4.60 -7.31
C GLY A 43 18.33 4.74 -8.36
N LYS A 44 18.33 3.84 -9.33
CA LYS A 44 17.34 3.78 -10.40
C LYS A 44 16.04 3.17 -9.90
N TYR A 45 14.94 3.88 -10.08
CA TYR A 45 13.63 3.46 -9.60
C TYR A 45 12.78 2.89 -10.75
N ILE A 46 12.43 1.61 -10.71
CA ILE A 46 11.76 0.92 -11.82
C ILE A 46 10.41 0.41 -11.33
N VAL A 47 9.36 0.72 -12.08
CA VAL A 47 8.00 0.25 -11.79
C VAL A 47 7.63 -0.91 -12.70
N VAL A 48 7.13 -2.00 -12.10
CA VAL A 48 6.54 -3.12 -12.81
C VAL A 48 5.02 -2.97 -12.77
N ALA A 49 4.42 -2.84 -13.94
CA ALA A 49 2.99 -2.87 -14.17
C ALA A 49 2.67 -4.04 -15.10
N GLY A 50 1.42 -4.14 -15.55
CA GLY A 50 1.03 -5.16 -16.51
C GLY A 50 -0.07 -4.69 -17.41
N ILE A 51 -0.44 -5.56 -18.34
CA ILE A 51 -1.66 -5.40 -19.13
C ILE A 51 -2.90 -5.44 -18.23
N THR A 52 -4.05 -5.08 -18.80
CA THR A 52 -5.33 -5.17 -18.08
C THR A 52 -5.51 -6.61 -17.59
N PRO A 53 -5.73 -6.83 -16.29
CA PRO A 53 -5.65 -8.16 -15.72
C PRO A 53 -6.77 -9.07 -16.21
N THR A 54 -6.42 -10.32 -16.42
CA THR A 54 -7.33 -11.39 -16.83
C THR A 54 -7.45 -12.43 -15.72
N PRO A 55 -8.50 -13.28 -15.72
CA PRO A 55 -8.58 -14.42 -14.80
C PRO A 55 -7.43 -15.42 -14.93
N LEU A 56 -6.68 -15.39 -16.04
CA LEU A 56 -5.57 -16.30 -16.34
C LEU A 56 -4.30 -15.95 -15.54
N GLY A 57 -4.18 -14.69 -15.11
CA GLY A 57 -3.07 -14.19 -14.31
C GLY A 57 -1.83 -13.88 -15.14
N GLU A 58 -1.29 -12.68 -14.97
CA GLU A 58 -0.13 -12.21 -15.74
C GLU A 58 1.19 -12.46 -15.00
N GLY A 59 1.15 -12.71 -13.69
CA GLY A 59 2.36 -12.98 -12.90
C GLY A 59 3.23 -11.75 -12.60
N LYS A 60 2.67 -10.54 -12.51
CA LYS A 60 3.42 -9.30 -12.22
C LYS A 60 4.41 -9.41 -11.05
N SER A 61 3.94 -9.88 -9.89
CA SER A 61 4.79 -10.00 -8.69
C SER A 61 5.86 -11.08 -8.86
N THR A 62 5.59 -12.11 -9.68
CA THR A 62 6.61 -13.09 -10.10
C THR A 62 7.69 -12.42 -10.94
N THR A 63 7.32 -11.55 -11.88
CA THR A 63 8.28 -10.78 -12.68
C THR A 63 9.11 -9.84 -11.82
N VAL A 64 8.53 -9.19 -10.80
CA VAL A 64 9.29 -8.36 -9.85
C VAL A 64 10.40 -9.19 -9.18
N LEU A 65 10.04 -10.35 -8.62
CA LEU A 65 11.00 -11.21 -7.94
C LEU A 65 12.03 -11.80 -8.91
N GLY A 66 11.60 -12.24 -10.09
CA GLY A 66 12.50 -12.74 -11.14
C GLY A 66 13.49 -11.68 -11.61
N LEU A 67 13.04 -10.44 -11.81
CA LEU A 67 13.88 -9.33 -12.23
C LEU A 67 14.93 -8.96 -11.17
N VAL A 68 14.54 -8.88 -9.89
CA VAL A 68 15.53 -8.58 -8.83
C VAL A 68 16.51 -9.73 -8.64
N GLN A 69 16.08 -10.98 -8.81
CA GLN A 69 16.98 -12.14 -8.75
C GLN A 69 17.95 -12.16 -9.93
N ALA A 70 17.47 -11.88 -11.15
CA ALA A 70 18.33 -11.75 -12.32
C ALA A 70 19.36 -10.62 -12.14
N LEU A 71 18.93 -9.44 -11.70
CA LEU A 71 19.84 -8.31 -11.47
C LEU A 71 20.84 -8.58 -10.34
N GLY A 72 20.36 -9.10 -9.21
CA GLY A 72 21.16 -9.28 -8.00
C GLY A 72 22.03 -10.53 -8.04
N ALA A 73 21.40 -11.70 -8.13
CA ALA A 73 22.08 -12.98 -8.00
C ALA A 73 22.82 -13.41 -9.27
N LYS A 74 22.37 -12.99 -10.47
CA LYS A 74 23.02 -13.37 -11.75
C LYS A 74 23.92 -12.28 -12.32
N LEU A 75 23.48 -11.02 -12.25
CA LEU A 75 24.23 -9.88 -12.82
C LEU A 75 25.01 -9.07 -11.79
N HIS A 76 24.96 -9.47 -10.51
CA HIS A 76 25.70 -8.86 -9.40
C HIS A 76 25.49 -7.34 -9.28
N LYS A 77 24.27 -6.87 -9.57
CA LYS A 77 23.85 -5.48 -9.37
C LYS A 77 23.26 -5.30 -7.98
N ASN A 78 23.54 -4.16 -7.36
CA ASN A 78 22.89 -3.80 -6.10
C ASN A 78 21.40 -3.52 -6.38
N VAL A 79 20.51 -4.32 -5.82
CA VAL A 79 19.09 -4.26 -6.16
C VAL A 79 18.20 -4.59 -4.96
N PHE A 80 17.08 -3.88 -4.88
CA PHE A 80 16.04 -4.10 -3.90
C PHE A 80 14.69 -4.32 -4.57
N ALA A 81 13.85 -5.19 -4.00
CA ALA A 81 12.43 -5.27 -4.36
C ALA A 81 11.57 -4.56 -3.31
N CYS A 82 10.57 -3.77 -3.72
CA CYS A 82 9.60 -3.17 -2.81
C CYS A 82 8.18 -3.59 -3.21
N VAL A 83 7.59 -4.48 -2.43
CA VAL A 83 6.30 -5.11 -2.71
C VAL A 83 5.28 -4.87 -1.59
N ARG A 84 4.00 -5.03 -1.94
CA ARG A 84 2.90 -4.88 -0.97
C ARG A 84 2.82 -6.07 -0.03
N GLN A 85 2.42 -5.80 1.20
CA GLN A 85 1.95 -6.83 2.11
C GLN A 85 0.57 -7.31 1.64
N PRO A 86 0.36 -8.63 1.46
CA PRO A 86 -0.94 -9.18 1.15
C PRO A 86 -1.91 -9.02 2.33
N SER A 87 -3.20 -8.90 2.01
CA SER A 87 -4.27 -9.03 3.00
C SER A 87 -4.40 -10.48 3.45
N GLN A 88 -4.64 -10.68 4.75
CA GLN A 88 -4.81 -12.01 5.33
C GLN A 88 -6.10 -12.68 4.84
N GLY A 89 -7.21 -11.92 4.74
CA GLY A 89 -8.54 -12.46 4.44
C GLY A 89 -8.61 -13.38 3.20
N PRO A 90 -8.13 -12.95 2.02
CA PRO A 90 -8.18 -13.78 0.80
C PRO A 90 -7.41 -15.09 0.89
N THR A 91 -6.41 -15.18 1.79
CA THR A 91 -5.60 -16.39 2.02
C THR A 91 -6.46 -17.56 2.51
N PHE A 92 -7.57 -17.29 3.21
CA PHE A 92 -8.53 -18.30 3.66
C PHE A 92 -9.68 -18.55 2.65
N GLY A 93 -9.61 -17.97 1.44
CA GLY A 93 -10.60 -18.11 0.36
C GLY A 93 -10.02 -18.73 -0.93
N ILE A 94 -10.44 -18.23 -2.10
CA ILE A 94 -10.12 -18.80 -3.44
C ILE A 94 -8.65 -18.52 -3.89
N LYS A 95 -7.90 -17.63 -3.23
CA LYS A 95 -6.48 -17.37 -3.56
C LYS A 95 -5.56 -17.84 -2.42
N GLY A 96 -4.88 -18.96 -2.64
CA GLY A 96 -3.89 -19.49 -1.71
C GLY A 96 -2.60 -18.67 -1.65
N GLY A 97 -2.14 -18.40 -0.42
CA GLY A 97 -0.74 -18.24 -0.07
C GLY A 97 -0.08 -16.91 -0.40
N ALA A 98 -0.28 -15.91 0.45
CA ALA A 98 0.66 -14.79 0.57
C ALA A 98 1.00 -14.60 2.07
N ALA A 99 2.03 -15.35 2.49
CA ALA A 99 2.75 -15.32 3.76
C ALA A 99 1.97 -15.09 5.08
N GLY A 100 1.27 -16.14 5.54
CA GLY A 100 1.18 -16.60 6.95
C GLY A 100 0.51 -15.70 8.01
N GLY A 101 -0.45 -16.28 8.76
CA GLY A 101 -1.23 -15.60 9.81
C GLY A 101 -0.73 -15.80 11.26
N GLY A 102 -1.33 -15.04 12.19
CA GLY A 102 -1.11 -15.13 13.64
C GLY A 102 -1.93 -14.09 14.44
N TYR A 103 -1.92 -14.20 15.78
CA TYR A 103 -2.67 -13.38 16.74
C TYR A 103 -1.74 -12.44 17.52
N ALA A 104 -2.00 -11.12 17.50
CA ALA A 104 -1.45 -10.18 18.47
C ALA A 104 -2.31 -8.91 18.56
N GLN A 105 -3.12 -8.80 19.60
CA GLN A 105 -3.72 -7.54 20.05
C GLN A 105 -2.85 -6.94 21.16
N ALA A 106 -2.72 -5.61 21.17
CA ALA A 106 -2.19 -4.88 22.32
C ALA A 106 -3.04 -3.62 22.56
N SER A 107 -3.49 -3.44 23.80
CA SER A 107 -4.19 -2.24 24.28
C SER A 107 -3.21 -1.29 24.97
N LEU A 108 -3.45 0.02 24.85
CA LEU A 108 -2.77 1.05 25.63
C LEU A 108 -3.70 1.56 26.74
N LEU A 109 -3.30 1.38 27.99
CA LEU A 109 -3.82 2.10 29.15
C LEU A 109 -2.87 3.24 29.49
N VAL A 110 -3.40 4.47 29.57
CA VAL A 110 -2.74 5.59 30.24
C VAL A 110 -3.62 5.99 31.41
N GLN A 111 -3.11 5.85 32.63
CA GLN A 111 -3.67 6.48 33.82
C GLN A 111 -3.43 7.99 33.74
N LEU A 112 -4.46 8.78 33.99
CA LEU A 112 -4.35 10.24 34.17
C LEU A 112 -4.89 10.61 35.55
N THR A 113 -4.01 11.13 36.41
CA THR A 113 -4.36 11.84 37.65
C THR A 113 -3.92 13.31 37.54
N GLY A 114 -4.75 14.24 38.03
CA GLY A 114 -4.42 15.66 38.18
C GLY A 114 -4.79 16.57 37.00
N ARG A 115 -5.01 17.87 37.29
CA ARG A 115 -5.57 18.92 36.41
C ARG A 115 -5.10 18.82 34.94
N ARG A 116 -6.06 18.89 34.00
CA ARG A 116 -5.83 18.72 32.56
C ARG A 116 -5.50 20.07 31.89
N PRO A 117 -4.23 20.37 31.56
CA PRO A 117 -3.93 21.38 30.56
C PRO A 117 -4.52 20.98 29.20
N LEU A 118 -4.84 21.95 28.36
CA LEU A 118 -5.26 21.71 26.98
C LEU A 118 -4.22 20.85 26.25
N SER A 119 -4.64 19.71 25.72
CA SER A 119 -3.78 18.83 24.93
C SER A 119 -3.28 19.56 23.67
N ALA A 120 -2.17 19.11 23.09
CA ALA A 120 -1.67 19.69 21.85
C ALA A 120 -2.71 19.66 20.70
N VAL A 121 -3.59 18.67 20.69
CA VAL A 121 -4.73 18.58 19.76
C VAL A 121 -5.74 19.70 20.02
N GLN A 122 -6.12 19.87 21.29
CA GLN A 122 -7.05 20.92 21.73
C GLN A 122 -6.51 22.31 21.40
N LYS A 123 -5.22 22.58 21.62
CA LYS A 123 -4.59 23.85 21.27
C LYS A 123 -4.64 24.13 19.76
N ARG A 124 -4.33 23.14 18.91
CA ARG A 124 -4.45 23.28 17.44
C ARG A 124 -5.88 23.57 17.01
N ARG A 125 -6.87 22.96 17.67
CA ARG A 125 -8.30 23.21 17.41
C ARG A 125 -8.69 24.64 17.77
N LEU A 126 -8.26 25.15 18.92
CA LEU A 126 -8.51 26.54 19.32
C LEU A 126 -7.93 27.54 18.32
N VAL A 127 -6.70 27.30 17.83
CA VAL A 127 -6.09 28.12 16.78
C VAL A 127 -6.95 28.11 15.51
N ARG A 128 -7.40 26.92 15.04
CA ARG A 128 -8.28 26.80 13.87
C ARG A 128 -9.62 27.53 14.03
N LEU A 129 -10.14 27.62 15.25
CA LEU A 129 -11.39 28.29 15.58
C LEU A 129 -11.23 29.80 15.86
N GLY A 130 -10.01 30.35 15.82
CA GLY A 130 -9.75 31.75 16.15
C GLY A 130 -9.63 32.05 17.65
N TYR A 131 -9.53 31.03 18.50
CA TYR A 131 -9.47 31.12 19.96
C TYR A 131 -8.08 30.77 20.51
N GLY A 132 -7.02 30.99 19.73
CA GLY A 132 -5.65 30.59 20.08
C GLY A 132 -5.09 31.23 21.37
N HIS A 133 -5.77 32.23 21.94
CA HIS A 133 -5.42 32.91 23.19
C HIS A 133 -5.97 32.20 24.45
N VAL A 134 -6.87 31.22 24.30
CA VAL A 134 -7.50 30.51 25.41
C VAL A 134 -6.57 29.40 25.92
N GLU A 135 -6.17 29.47 27.19
CA GLU A 135 -5.27 28.50 27.82
C GLU A 135 -6.02 27.45 28.68
N ASP A 136 -7.26 27.73 29.09
CA ASP A 136 -8.17 26.78 29.75
C ASP A 136 -9.50 26.67 28.98
N ALA A 137 -9.91 25.44 28.64
CA ALA A 137 -11.20 25.18 27.98
C ALA A 137 -12.41 25.67 28.80
N ASN A 138 -12.26 25.87 30.11
CA ASN A 138 -13.30 26.42 30.97
C ASN A 138 -13.57 27.91 30.71
N GLU A 139 -12.63 28.63 30.10
CA GLU A 139 -12.79 30.05 29.73
C GLU A 139 -13.65 30.22 28.46
N LEU A 140 -13.92 29.14 27.74
CA LEU A 140 -14.80 29.15 26.58
C LEU A 140 -16.26 29.38 27.01
N THR A 141 -16.95 30.30 26.33
CA THR A 141 -18.40 30.47 26.39
C THR A 141 -19.14 29.19 25.99
N PRO A 142 -20.42 29.00 26.38
CA PRO A 142 -21.21 27.85 25.96
C PRO A 142 -21.18 27.61 24.44
N GLU A 143 -21.30 28.66 23.63
CA GLU A 143 -21.26 28.61 22.18
C GLU A 143 -19.88 28.20 21.65
N GLN A 144 -18.81 28.68 22.27
CA GLN A 144 -17.44 28.31 21.93
C GLN A 144 -17.13 26.86 22.32
N ARG A 145 -17.65 26.37 23.46
CA ARG A 145 -17.48 24.98 23.90
C ARG A 145 -18.11 23.98 22.93
N VAL A 146 -19.29 24.31 22.38
CA VAL A 146 -19.95 23.49 21.34
C VAL A 146 -19.06 23.38 20.10
N LYS A 147 -18.50 24.51 19.62
CA LYS A 147 -17.59 24.54 18.46
C LYS A 147 -16.24 23.88 18.71
N PHE A 148 -15.76 23.91 19.96
CA PHE A 148 -14.49 23.37 20.40
C PHE A 148 -14.51 21.84 20.54
N SER A 149 -15.54 21.28 21.18
CA SER A 149 -15.61 19.84 21.45
C SER A 149 -16.29 19.02 20.36
N ARG A 150 -17.00 19.65 19.40
CA ARG A 150 -17.79 19.04 18.29
C ARG A 150 -18.11 17.55 18.47
N LEU A 151 -18.92 17.27 19.48
CA LEU A 151 -19.51 15.94 19.72
C LEU A 151 -20.88 15.80 19.06
N ASN A 152 -21.36 16.82 18.33
CA ASN A 152 -22.64 16.85 17.62
C ASN A 152 -22.53 16.27 16.20
N ILE A 153 -21.86 15.13 16.06
CA ILE A 153 -21.78 14.42 14.78
C ILE A 153 -23.18 13.95 14.40
N ASP A 154 -23.64 14.22 13.18
CA ASP A 154 -24.87 13.60 12.66
C ASP A 154 -24.57 12.12 12.36
N PRO A 155 -25.18 11.15 13.09
CA PRO A 155 -24.91 9.74 12.90
C PRO A 155 -25.16 9.22 11.48
N ASN A 156 -26.03 9.89 10.72
CA ASN A 156 -26.36 9.51 9.35
C ASN A 156 -25.29 9.93 8.33
N THR A 157 -24.42 10.86 8.71
CA THR A 157 -23.34 11.36 7.83
C THR A 157 -22.00 10.66 8.09
N ILE A 158 -21.93 9.73 9.04
CA ILE A 158 -20.72 8.99 9.36
C ILE A 158 -20.33 8.11 8.17
N THR A 159 -19.26 8.49 7.48
CA THR A 159 -18.67 7.74 6.37
C THR A 159 -17.62 6.74 6.86
N TRP A 160 -17.14 6.88 8.10
CA TRP A 160 -16.10 6.03 8.65
C TRP A 160 -16.63 4.65 9.07
N ASN A 161 -16.26 3.64 8.28
CA ASN A 161 -16.58 2.24 8.56
C ASN A 161 -15.57 1.58 9.49
N ARG A 162 -15.95 0.42 10.03
CA ARG A 162 -15.03 -0.46 10.76
C ARG A 162 -14.25 -1.32 9.78
N VAL A 163 -13.16 -1.93 10.24
CA VAL A 163 -12.38 -2.86 9.41
C VAL A 163 -12.03 -4.16 10.12
N ILE A 164 -11.94 -5.23 9.34
CA ILE A 164 -11.40 -6.53 9.76
C ILE A 164 -10.67 -7.17 8.59
N ASP A 165 -9.54 -7.85 8.82
CA ASP A 165 -8.77 -8.48 7.73
C ASP A 165 -9.23 -9.92 7.47
N THR A 166 -10.54 -10.08 7.25
CA THR A 166 -11.19 -11.38 6.99
C THR A 166 -12.20 -11.22 5.86
N ASN A 167 -12.34 -12.25 5.02
CA ASN A 167 -13.37 -12.28 3.97
C ASN A 167 -14.75 -12.62 4.56
N ASP A 168 -15.37 -11.64 5.23
CA ASP A 168 -16.70 -11.80 5.83
C ASP A 168 -17.74 -10.95 5.09
N ARG A 169 -18.58 -11.61 4.29
CA ARG A 169 -19.63 -10.92 3.52
C ARG A 169 -20.82 -10.46 4.37
N PHE A 170 -21.04 -11.08 5.53
CA PHE A 170 -22.21 -10.78 6.39
C PHE A 170 -22.04 -9.44 7.12
N LEU A 171 -20.80 -8.95 7.24
CA LEU A 171 -20.51 -7.65 7.85
C LEU A 171 -20.65 -6.46 6.90
N ARG A 172 -21.08 -6.67 5.64
CA ARG A 172 -21.33 -5.59 4.65
C ARG A 172 -22.54 -4.73 4.98
N GLY A 173 -23.40 -5.17 5.90
CA GLY A 173 -24.52 -4.38 6.40
C GLY A 173 -24.95 -4.91 7.75
N ILE A 174 -24.71 -4.12 8.80
CA ILE A 174 -25.03 -4.48 10.18
C ILE A 174 -25.70 -3.30 10.89
N GLU A 175 -26.40 -3.60 11.97
CA GLU A 175 -26.86 -2.61 12.92
C GLU A 175 -26.09 -2.77 14.24
N ILE A 176 -25.53 -1.68 14.75
CA ILE A 176 -24.80 -1.63 16.03
C ILE A 176 -25.62 -0.89 17.09
N GLY A 177 -25.17 -0.94 18.35
CA GLY A 177 -25.81 -0.19 19.44
C GLY A 177 -27.06 -0.88 20.03
N GLN A 178 -27.17 -2.19 19.85
CA GLN A 178 -28.29 -3.00 20.37
C GLN A 178 -28.16 -3.35 21.86
N GLY A 179 -27.06 -2.94 22.51
CA GLY A 179 -26.83 -3.17 23.92
C GLY A 179 -27.75 -2.32 24.81
N PRO A 180 -27.97 -2.73 26.07
CA PRO A 180 -28.84 -2.00 27.00
C PRO A 180 -28.34 -0.57 27.29
N ASN A 181 -27.03 -0.34 27.23
CA ASN A 181 -26.42 0.97 27.49
C ASN A 181 -26.46 1.91 26.27
N GLU A 182 -26.63 1.36 25.07
CA GLU A 182 -26.66 2.09 23.79
C GLU A 182 -28.10 2.31 23.28
N LYS A 183 -29.10 2.08 24.14
CA LYS A 183 -30.52 2.22 23.80
C LYS A 183 -30.81 3.61 23.22
N GLY A 184 -31.40 3.64 22.02
CA GLY A 184 -31.69 4.88 21.29
C GLY A 184 -30.54 5.41 20.43
N HIS A 185 -29.38 4.76 20.46
CA HIS A 185 -28.19 5.11 19.67
C HIS A 185 -27.81 3.99 18.69
N THR A 186 -28.80 3.33 18.09
CA THR A 186 -28.55 2.34 17.05
C THR A 186 -28.10 3.00 15.75
N ARG A 187 -27.25 2.30 14.98
CA ARG A 187 -26.75 2.80 13.70
C ARG A 187 -26.53 1.68 12.72
N LYS A 188 -26.93 1.88 11.46
CA LYS A 188 -26.54 1.03 10.34
C LYS A 188 -25.12 1.37 9.89
N THR A 189 -24.29 0.36 9.71
CA THR A 189 -22.88 0.50 9.33
C THR A 189 -22.40 -0.76 8.62
N GLN A 190 -21.17 -0.74 8.12
CA GLN A 190 -20.50 -1.92 7.58
C GLN A 190 -19.07 -2.08 8.09
N PHE A 191 -18.49 -3.26 7.82
CA PHE A 191 -17.05 -3.49 7.86
C PHE A 191 -16.48 -3.57 6.45
N ASP A 192 -15.36 -2.90 6.24
CA ASP A 192 -14.51 -3.08 5.07
C ASP A 192 -13.32 -3.99 5.41
N ILE A 193 -12.67 -4.56 4.40
CA ILE A 193 -11.43 -5.29 4.63
C ILE A 193 -10.29 -4.32 5.01
N SER A 194 -9.40 -4.67 5.93
CA SER A 194 -8.40 -3.73 6.48
C SER A 194 -7.56 -2.96 5.45
N VAL A 195 -7.23 -3.59 4.31
CA VAL A 195 -6.48 -2.94 3.22
C VAL A 195 -7.25 -1.87 2.44
N ALA A 196 -8.57 -1.80 2.64
CA ALA A 196 -9.45 -0.75 2.09
C ALA A 196 -9.46 0.52 2.96
N SER A 197 -8.93 0.47 4.19
CA SER A 197 -8.91 1.61 5.10
C SER A 197 -8.12 2.80 4.56
N GLU A 198 -8.61 4.02 4.78
CA GLU A 198 -7.83 5.24 4.53
C GLU A 198 -6.52 5.27 5.34
N ILE A 199 -6.48 4.64 6.53
CA ILE A 199 -5.25 4.48 7.32
C ILE A 199 -4.19 3.71 6.52
N MET A 200 -4.59 2.68 5.75
CA MET A 200 -3.66 1.93 4.89
C MET A 200 -3.14 2.80 3.74
N ALA A 201 -4.00 3.63 3.14
CA ALA A 201 -3.59 4.57 2.10
C ALA A 201 -2.60 5.62 2.65
N ILE A 202 -2.85 6.16 3.85
CA ILE A 202 -1.95 7.09 4.54
C ILE A 202 -0.62 6.43 4.89
N LEU A 203 -0.64 5.19 5.40
CA LEU A 203 0.58 4.42 5.67
C LEU A 203 1.45 4.27 4.43
N ALA A 204 0.84 4.03 3.27
CA ALA A 204 1.56 3.86 2.02
C ALA A 204 2.05 5.20 1.42
N LEU A 205 1.36 6.31 1.65
CA LEU A 205 1.73 7.63 1.09
C LEU A 205 2.54 8.53 2.02
N THR A 206 2.75 8.15 3.27
CA THR A 206 3.52 8.98 4.19
C THR A 206 5.02 8.97 3.86
N THR A 207 5.69 10.07 4.17
CA THR A 207 7.14 10.26 4.07
C THR A 207 7.84 10.27 5.44
N SER A 208 7.08 10.33 6.53
CA SER A 208 7.59 10.26 7.90
C SER A 208 6.47 9.98 8.92
N LEU A 209 6.81 9.75 10.18
CA LEU A 209 5.78 9.66 11.24
C LEU A 209 5.06 11.01 11.45
N ALA A 210 5.76 12.14 11.26
CA ALA A 210 5.19 13.48 11.37
C ALA A 210 4.18 13.76 10.24
N ASP A 211 4.55 13.44 8.99
CA ASP A 211 3.65 13.52 7.82
C ASP A 211 2.42 12.60 8.01
N MET A 212 2.61 11.39 8.55
CA MET A 212 1.51 10.48 8.84
C MET A 212 0.52 11.09 9.83
N ARG A 213 1.04 11.69 10.90
CA ARG A 213 0.24 12.37 11.93
C ARG A 213 -0.57 13.54 11.34
N GLU A 214 0.04 14.35 10.48
CA GLU A 214 -0.64 15.45 9.81
C GLU A 214 -1.76 14.97 8.88
N ARG A 215 -1.55 13.83 8.20
CA ARG A 215 -2.58 13.20 7.38
C ARG A 215 -3.73 12.63 8.23
N PHE A 216 -3.42 11.98 9.34
CA PHE A 216 -4.45 11.51 10.28
C PHE A 216 -5.31 12.66 10.79
N ALA A 217 -4.73 13.83 11.08
CA ALA A 217 -5.50 14.99 11.52
C ALA A 217 -6.55 15.49 10.50
N LYS A 218 -6.36 15.17 9.22
CA LYS A 218 -7.20 15.60 8.09
C LYS A 218 -8.25 14.56 7.67
N ILE A 219 -8.22 13.34 8.22
CA ILE A 219 -9.24 12.31 7.94
C ILE A 219 -10.60 12.87 8.32
N VAL A 220 -11.55 12.88 7.37
CA VAL A 220 -12.94 13.26 7.63
C VAL A 220 -13.74 11.99 7.96
N ILE A 221 -14.42 11.97 9.10
CA ILE A 221 -15.16 10.79 9.59
C ILE A 221 -16.69 10.91 9.41
N GLY A 222 -17.17 12.11 9.10
CA GLY A 222 -18.57 12.46 8.90
C GLY A 222 -18.75 13.98 8.93
N SER A 223 -19.99 14.42 9.12
CA SER A 223 -20.33 15.84 9.29
C SER A 223 -21.05 16.06 10.63
N ASP A 224 -21.00 17.29 11.13
CA ASP A 224 -21.83 17.70 12.26
C ASP A 224 -23.27 18.02 11.81
N THR A 225 -24.15 18.32 12.76
CA THR A 225 -25.56 18.68 12.50
C THR A 225 -25.74 19.96 11.66
N GLU A 226 -24.68 20.75 11.47
CA GLU A 226 -24.66 21.94 10.62
C GLU A 226 -24.03 21.67 9.23
N GLY A 227 -23.73 20.40 8.93
CA GLY A 227 -23.14 19.97 7.67
C GLY A 227 -21.64 20.26 7.53
N GLN A 228 -20.95 20.64 8.60
CA GLN A 228 -19.51 20.91 8.56
C GLN A 228 -18.72 19.60 8.75
N PRO A 229 -17.60 19.40 8.04
CA PRO A 229 -16.81 18.18 8.17
C PRO A 229 -16.24 18.06 9.58
N VAL A 230 -16.30 16.84 10.13
CA VAL A 230 -15.69 16.46 11.41
C VAL A 230 -14.48 15.59 11.12
N THR A 231 -13.31 16.01 11.60
CA THR A 231 -12.06 15.27 11.37
C THR A 231 -11.64 14.40 12.56
N ALA A 232 -10.69 13.48 12.34
CA ALA A 232 -10.09 12.69 13.42
C ALA A 232 -9.36 13.56 14.47
N ASP A 233 -8.88 14.76 14.09
CA ASP A 233 -8.31 15.72 15.04
C ASP A 233 -9.39 16.38 15.91
N ASP A 234 -10.58 16.60 15.35
CA ASP A 234 -11.70 17.20 16.08
C ASP A 234 -12.23 16.29 17.20
N ILE A 235 -12.17 14.96 17.01
CA ILE A 235 -12.50 13.98 18.06
C ILE A 235 -11.29 13.54 18.91
N GLY A 236 -10.13 14.17 18.74
CA GLY A 236 -8.98 13.99 19.64
C GLY A 236 -8.15 12.71 19.46
N VAL A 237 -8.29 11.98 18.35
CA VAL A 237 -7.64 10.66 18.18
C VAL A 237 -6.34 10.68 17.37
N THR A 238 -5.97 11.81 16.76
CA THR A 238 -4.77 11.94 15.89
C THR A 238 -3.50 11.36 16.52
N ASP A 239 -3.21 11.74 17.77
CA ASP A 239 -1.97 11.34 18.44
C ASP A 239 -2.02 9.86 18.83
N ALA A 240 -3.19 9.35 19.24
CA ALA A 240 -3.38 7.92 19.55
C ALA A 240 -3.19 7.04 18.31
N LEU A 241 -3.77 7.44 17.16
CA LEU A 241 -3.55 6.77 15.87
C LEU A 241 -2.06 6.76 15.50
N THR A 242 -1.37 7.87 15.69
CA THR A 242 0.06 7.99 15.39
C THR A 242 0.90 7.04 16.26
N VAL A 243 0.58 6.93 17.55
CA VAL A 243 1.28 6.02 18.48
C VAL A 243 1.10 4.56 18.05
N LEU A 244 -0.12 4.15 17.69
CA LEU A 244 -0.38 2.78 17.21
C LEU A 244 0.36 2.47 15.91
N MET A 245 0.72 3.48 15.13
CA MET A 245 1.39 3.35 13.83
C MET A 245 2.91 3.57 13.91
N ARG A 246 3.46 3.92 15.09
CA ARG A 246 4.88 4.26 15.30
C ARG A 246 5.85 3.18 14.83
N ASP A 247 5.50 1.91 15.06
CA ASP A 247 6.33 0.78 14.65
C ASP A 247 5.86 0.22 13.29
N THR A 248 4.56 0.37 13.01
CA THR A 248 3.94 0.00 11.73
C THR A 248 4.59 0.71 10.56
N VAL A 249 4.89 2.01 10.68
CA VAL A 249 5.46 2.86 9.61
C VAL A 249 6.83 2.41 9.08
N ARG A 250 7.55 1.56 9.83
CA ARG A 250 8.88 1.06 9.47
C ARG A 250 8.76 -0.11 8.46
N PRO A 251 9.48 -0.09 7.32
CA PRO A 251 9.45 -1.19 6.34
C PRO A 251 9.91 -2.54 6.92
N ASN A 252 9.35 -3.66 6.43
CA ASN A 252 9.78 -5.00 6.81
C ASN A 252 10.81 -5.55 5.82
N LEU A 253 12.05 -5.74 6.27
CA LEU A 253 13.12 -6.41 5.53
C LEU A 253 12.89 -7.92 5.52
N MET A 254 12.91 -8.49 4.32
CA MET A 254 12.87 -9.91 4.01
C MET A 254 13.85 -10.22 2.87
N GLN A 255 13.86 -11.46 2.39
CA GLN A 255 14.72 -11.88 1.29
C GLN A 255 14.01 -12.78 0.29
N SER A 256 14.43 -12.73 -0.98
CA SER A 256 14.05 -13.68 -2.02
C SER A 256 14.70 -15.06 -1.78
N LEU A 257 14.34 -16.06 -2.59
CA LEU A 257 14.95 -17.38 -2.52
C LEU A 257 16.46 -17.37 -2.86
N GLU A 258 16.92 -16.42 -3.67
CA GLU A 258 18.33 -16.24 -4.02
C GLU A 258 19.02 -15.16 -3.17
N GLY A 259 18.45 -14.81 -2.01
CA GLY A 259 19.09 -13.89 -1.05
C GLY A 259 19.02 -12.41 -1.42
N THR A 260 18.23 -12.03 -2.42
CA THR A 260 18.02 -10.61 -2.79
C THR A 260 17.17 -9.91 -1.74
N PRO A 261 17.50 -8.67 -1.31
CA PRO A 261 16.74 -7.98 -0.30
C PRO A 261 15.37 -7.49 -0.81
N VAL A 262 14.35 -7.65 0.04
CA VAL A 262 12.96 -7.31 -0.28
C VAL A 262 12.35 -6.54 0.88
N PHE A 263 11.74 -5.38 0.60
CA PHE A 263 10.83 -4.73 1.52
C PHE A 263 9.40 -5.14 1.21
N VAL A 264 8.70 -5.63 2.24
CA VAL A 264 7.27 -5.90 2.22
C VAL A 264 6.59 -4.89 3.13
N HIS A 265 5.87 -3.91 2.57
CA HIS A 265 5.32 -2.84 3.40
C HIS A 265 4.10 -2.13 2.81
N ALA A 266 3.07 -1.99 3.64
CA ALA A 266 1.73 -1.52 3.28
C ALA A 266 1.08 -2.33 2.15
N GLY A 267 -0.22 -2.16 1.92
CA GLY A 267 -0.93 -2.91 0.89
C GLY A 267 -2.29 -2.32 0.54
N PRO A 268 -2.39 -1.01 0.22
CA PRO A 268 -3.65 -0.40 -0.14
C PRO A 268 -4.24 -1.04 -1.41
N PHE A 269 -5.55 -0.98 -1.50
CA PHE A 269 -6.24 -1.29 -2.74
C PHE A 269 -5.85 -0.37 -3.89
N ALA A 270 -5.92 -0.90 -5.11
CA ALA A 270 -5.56 -0.17 -6.33
C ALA A 270 -6.79 0.44 -7.03
N ASN A 271 -8.02 0.15 -6.58
CA ASN A 271 -9.26 0.74 -7.11
C ASN A 271 -9.64 2.01 -6.32
N ILE A 272 -9.92 1.89 -5.03
CA ILE A 272 -10.29 3.01 -4.14
C ILE A 272 -9.08 3.79 -3.61
N ALA A 273 -7.88 3.24 -3.73
CA ALA A 273 -6.62 3.89 -3.37
C ALA A 273 -5.59 3.71 -4.51
N HIS A 274 -4.31 3.95 -4.22
CA HIS A 274 -3.23 4.04 -5.22
C HIS A 274 -2.64 2.68 -5.62
N GLY A 275 -2.60 1.69 -4.71
CA GLY A 275 -2.29 0.32 -5.08
C GLY A 275 -0.83 -0.11 -5.11
N GLN A 276 0.05 0.56 -4.37
CA GLN A 276 1.49 0.25 -4.30
C GLN A 276 1.96 0.08 -2.85
N SER A 277 3.17 -0.44 -2.67
CA SER A 277 3.87 -0.46 -1.37
C SER A 277 4.18 0.97 -0.90
N SER A 278 4.64 1.11 0.35
CA SER A 278 4.86 2.44 0.91
C SER A 278 5.99 3.24 0.26
N ILE A 279 5.84 4.57 0.21
CA ILE A 279 6.90 5.52 -0.16
C ILE A 279 8.15 5.36 0.72
N LEU A 280 7.98 5.11 2.02
CA LEU A 280 9.11 4.94 2.94
C LEU A 280 9.99 3.73 2.58
N ALA A 281 9.38 2.60 2.22
CA ALA A 281 10.13 1.43 1.76
C ALA A 281 10.98 1.75 0.52
N ASP A 282 10.40 2.45 -0.46
CA ASP A 282 11.11 2.83 -1.68
C ASP A 282 12.23 3.82 -1.40
N LYS A 283 11.99 4.84 -0.58
CA LYS A 283 13.02 5.82 -0.19
C LYS A 283 14.19 5.15 0.52
N VAL A 284 13.91 4.25 1.45
CA VAL A 284 14.96 3.51 2.16
C VAL A 284 15.74 2.63 1.18
N ALA A 285 15.04 1.87 0.33
CA ALA A 285 15.68 1.03 -0.68
C ALA A 285 16.56 1.84 -1.64
N LEU A 286 16.07 2.97 -2.15
CA LEU A 286 16.80 3.82 -3.11
C LEU A 286 18.09 4.37 -2.52
N LYS A 287 18.09 4.72 -1.23
CA LYS A 287 19.30 5.15 -0.52
C LYS A 287 20.28 3.99 -0.27
N LEU A 288 19.78 2.82 0.08
CA LEU A 288 20.62 1.64 0.35
C LEU A 288 21.28 1.11 -0.92
N VAL A 289 20.58 1.12 -2.06
CA VAL A 289 21.16 0.64 -3.32
C VAL A 289 22.14 1.65 -3.93
N GLY A 290 21.98 2.94 -3.64
CA GLY A 290 22.83 4.04 -4.11
C GLY A 290 22.73 4.32 -5.62
N GLU A 291 23.48 5.32 -6.10
CA GLU A 291 23.40 5.87 -7.48
C GLU A 291 23.48 4.82 -8.60
N HIS A 292 24.21 3.73 -8.38
CA HIS A 292 24.43 2.66 -9.35
C HIS A 292 23.55 1.42 -9.14
N GLY A 293 22.67 1.46 -8.15
CA GLY A 293 21.77 0.38 -7.81
C GLY A 293 20.35 0.58 -8.35
N TYR A 294 19.51 -0.43 -8.13
CA TYR A 294 18.17 -0.52 -8.70
C TYR A 294 17.13 -0.81 -7.62
N VAL A 295 15.97 -0.16 -7.68
CA VAL A 295 14.80 -0.53 -6.89
C VAL A 295 13.69 -0.92 -7.83
N ILE A 296 13.24 -2.17 -7.73
CA ILE A 296 12.11 -2.69 -8.49
C ILE A 296 10.88 -2.66 -7.58
N THR A 297 9.88 -1.87 -7.95
CA THR A 297 8.57 -1.82 -7.27
C THR A 297 7.46 -2.28 -8.22
N GLU A 298 6.24 -2.43 -7.70
CA GLU A 298 5.07 -2.80 -8.50
C GLU A 298 3.88 -1.88 -8.30
N ALA A 299 3.00 -1.90 -9.30
CA ALA A 299 1.68 -1.31 -9.20
C ALA A 299 0.56 -2.35 -9.40
N GLY A 300 -0.47 -2.28 -8.55
CA GLY A 300 -1.62 -3.17 -8.62
C GLY A 300 -2.49 -2.93 -9.87
N PHE A 301 -3.25 -3.94 -10.32
CA PHE A 301 -3.98 -3.91 -11.60
C PHE A 301 -3.06 -3.73 -12.83
N GLY A 302 -3.56 -3.11 -13.90
CA GLY A 302 -2.82 -2.83 -15.11
C GLY A 302 -2.19 -1.43 -15.08
N ALA A 303 -1.52 -1.07 -16.17
CA ALA A 303 -0.89 0.23 -16.34
C ALA A 303 -1.90 1.41 -16.37
N ASP A 304 -3.11 1.15 -16.84
CA ASP A 304 -4.27 2.04 -16.85
C ASP A 304 -4.76 2.49 -15.47
N ILE A 305 -4.53 1.69 -14.42
CA ILE A 305 -4.95 2.00 -13.05
C ILE A 305 -3.74 2.16 -12.13
N GLY A 306 -2.97 1.09 -11.95
CA GLY A 306 -1.90 1.07 -10.95
C GLY A 306 -0.76 1.99 -11.33
N MET A 307 -0.28 1.89 -12.56
CA MET A 307 0.86 2.68 -13.02
C MET A 307 0.47 4.15 -13.17
N GLU A 308 -0.73 4.45 -13.69
CA GLU A 308 -1.28 5.81 -13.69
C GLU A 308 -1.22 6.44 -12.28
N LYS A 309 -1.79 5.76 -11.28
CA LYS A 309 -1.78 6.24 -9.89
C LYS A 309 -0.38 6.27 -9.29
N PHE A 310 0.51 5.40 -9.74
CA PHE A 310 1.91 5.41 -9.31
C PHE A 310 2.57 6.74 -9.70
N PHE A 311 2.48 7.12 -10.97
CA PHE A 311 3.07 8.36 -11.46
C PHE A 311 2.32 9.60 -10.92
N ASN A 312 1.00 9.62 -10.99
CA ASN A 312 0.23 10.83 -10.67
C ASN A 312 -0.03 11.06 -9.18
N ILE A 313 0.02 10.00 -8.35
CA ILE A 313 -0.18 10.10 -6.90
C ILE A 313 1.15 9.82 -6.18
N LYS A 314 1.68 8.60 -6.25
CA LYS A 314 2.81 8.18 -5.41
C LYS A 314 4.10 8.95 -5.74
N CYS A 315 4.46 9.10 -7.00
CA CYS A 315 5.63 9.88 -7.43
C CYS A 315 5.47 11.37 -7.06
N ARG A 316 4.27 11.94 -7.24
CA ARG A 316 3.98 13.33 -6.87
C ARG A 316 4.14 13.58 -5.36
N TYR A 317 3.61 12.70 -4.51
CA TYR A 317 3.75 12.83 -3.05
C TYR A 317 5.16 12.53 -2.55
N SER A 318 5.84 11.56 -3.16
CA SER A 318 7.18 11.13 -2.71
C SER A 318 8.29 12.04 -3.21
N GLY A 319 8.11 12.69 -4.37
CA GLY A 319 9.15 13.34 -5.14
C GLY A 319 10.02 12.37 -5.97
N LEU A 320 9.73 11.07 -5.95
CA LEU A 320 10.54 10.05 -6.64
C LEU A 320 10.24 10.02 -8.14
N GLN A 321 11.29 9.89 -8.94
CA GLN A 321 11.20 9.85 -10.41
C GLN A 321 11.60 8.46 -10.92
N PRO A 322 10.66 7.72 -11.54
CA PRO A 322 10.98 6.43 -12.13
C PRO A 322 11.93 6.56 -13.32
N SER A 323 12.89 5.66 -13.41
CA SER A 323 13.88 5.56 -14.49
C SER A 323 13.44 4.66 -15.64
N ALA A 324 12.50 3.75 -15.41
CA ALA A 324 11.91 2.88 -16.43
C ALA A 324 10.58 2.27 -15.94
N ALA A 325 9.77 1.79 -16.88
CA ALA A 325 8.59 0.98 -16.61
C ALA A 325 8.70 -0.39 -17.30
N VAL A 326 8.30 -1.44 -16.61
CA VAL A 326 8.16 -2.79 -17.16
C VAL A 326 6.68 -3.12 -17.29
N ILE A 327 6.22 -3.51 -18.48
CA ILE A 327 4.84 -3.94 -18.74
C ILE A 327 4.81 -5.45 -18.89
N VAL A 328 4.24 -6.13 -17.90
CA VAL A 328 4.10 -7.59 -17.90
C VAL A 328 2.89 -8.02 -18.72
N ALA A 329 3.10 -9.00 -19.59
CA ALA A 329 2.07 -9.66 -20.39
C ALA A 329 2.28 -11.17 -20.40
N THR A 330 1.27 -11.92 -20.85
CA THR A 330 1.35 -13.35 -21.14
C THR A 330 0.64 -13.60 -22.45
N VAL A 331 1.08 -14.60 -23.23
CA VAL A 331 0.43 -14.98 -24.49
C VAL A 331 -1.06 -15.26 -24.27
N ARG A 332 -1.41 -16.04 -23.23
CA ARG A 332 -2.81 -16.37 -22.92
C ARG A 332 -3.67 -15.15 -22.58
N ALA A 333 -3.14 -14.18 -21.83
CA ALA A 333 -3.88 -12.96 -21.52
C ALA A 333 -4.06 -12.08 -22.76
N LEU A 334 -3.06 -12.02 -23.64
CA LEU A 334 -3.20 -11.33 -24.93
C LEU A 334 -4.27 -12.01 -25.79
N LYS A 335 -4.29 -13.35 -25.88
CA LYS A 335 -5.35 -14.06 -26.60
C LYS A 335 -6.75 -13.72 -26.09
N MET A 336 -6.92 -13.54 -24.78
CA MET A 336 -8.20 -13.13 -24.20
C MET A 336 -8.59 -11.71 -24.64
N HIS A 337 -7.63 -10.77 -24.62
CA HIS A 337 -7.84 -9.40 -25.10
C HIS A 337 -8.02 -9.30 -26.63
N GLY A 338 -7.58 -10.32 -27.37
CA GLY A 338 -7.82 -10.47 -28.80
C GLY A 338 -9.19 -11.03 -29.19
N GLY A 339 -10.09 -11.25 -28.22
CA GLY A 339 -11.41 -11.82 -28.48
C GLY A 339 -11.56 -13.29 -28.11
N GLY A 340 -10.58 -13.85 -27.40
CA GLY A 340 -10.66 -15.20 -26.86
C GLY A 340 -11.89 -15.41 -25.96
N PRO A 341 -12.40 -16.65 -25.87
CA PRO A 341 -13.64 -16.94 -25.16
C PRO A 341 -13.54 -16.66 -23.65
N ALA A 342 -14.62 -16.21 -23.02
CA ALA A 342 -14.62 -15.87 -21.59
C ALA A 342 -14.06 -16.99 -20.69
N VAL A 343 -13.19 -16.61 -19.75
CA VAL A 343 -12.55 -17.52 -18.79
C VAL A 343 -13.26 -17.44 -17.45
N VAL A 344 -13.71 -18.59 -16.95
CA VAL A 344 -14.33 -18.72 -15.63
C VAL A 344 -13.34 -19.41 -14.67
N ALA A 345 -13.10 -18.79 -13.52
CA ALA A 345 -12.19 -19.35 -12.52
C ALA A 345 -12.66 -20.74 -12.07
N GLY A 346 -11.77 -21.73 -12.14
CA GLY A 346 -12.05 -23.13 -11.76
C GLY A 346 -12.58 -24.02 -12.89
N ALA A 347 -12.93 -23.45 -14.04
CA ALA A 347 -13.26 -24.23 -15.24
C ALA A 347 -11.98 -24.58 -16.05
N PRO A 348 -11.96 -25.70 -16.79
CA PRO A 348 -10.89 -25.99 -17.74
C PRO A 348 -10.72 -24.86 -18.76
N LEU A 349 -9.46 -24.57 -19.12
CA LEU A 349 -9.17 -23.61 -20.18
C LEU A 349 -9.61 -24.18 -21.53
N LYS A 350 -10.17 -23.31 -22.37
CA LYS A 350 -10.53 -23.67 -23.74
C LYS A 350 -9.28 -23.80 -24.63
N HIS A 351 -9.40 -24.56 -25.71
CA HIS A 351 -8.32 -24.87 -26.64
C HIS A 351 -7.63 -23.63 -27.22
N GLU A 352 -8.37 -22.55 -27.44
CA GLU A 352 -7.84 -21.28 -27.92
C GLU A 352 -6.74 -20.70 -27.02
N TYR A 353 -6.71 -21.06 -25.73
CA TYR A 353 -5.67 -20.64 -24.78
C TYR A 353 -4.52 -21.64 -24.63
N LEU A 354 -4.65 -22.85 -25.17
CA LEU A 354 -3.68 -23.94 -25.06
C LEU A 354 -2.93 -24.19 -26.37
N ASP A 355 -3.61 -24.01 -27.50
CA ASP A 355 -3.09 -24.21 -28.84
C ASP A 355 -2.57 -22.88 -29.44
N GLU A 356 -1.65 -22.97 -30.40
CA GLU A 356 -1.09 -21.80 -31.13
C GLU A 356 -2.24 -20.99 -31.76
N ASN A 357 -2.32 -19.69 -31.47
CA ASN A 357 -3.30 -18.81 -32.10
C ASN A 357 -2.75 -17.39 -32.25
N LEU A 358 -2.07 -17.16 -33.38
CA LEU A 358 -1.43 -15.88 -33.69
C LEU A 358 -2.45 -14.75 -33.88
N GLU A 359 -3.64 -15.02 -34.42
CA GLU A 359 -4.66 -14.00 -34.64
C GLU A 359 -5.16 -13.39 -33.32
N LEU A 360 -5.45 -14.24 -32.32
CA LEU A 360 -5.83 -13.77 -31.00
C LEU A 360 -4.69 -13.03 -30.29
N VAL A 361 -3.44 -13.47 -30.46
CA VAL A 361 -2.28 -12.76 -29.90
C VAL A 361 -2.12 -11.38 -30.54
N THR A 362 -2.17 -11.29 -31.88
CA THR A 362 -2.15 -10.01 -32.61
C THR A 362 -3.27 -9.09 -32.13
N GLY A 363 -4.50 -9.59 -32.03
CA GLY A 363 -5.64 -8.83 -31.54
C GLY A 363 -5.41 -8.27 -30.13
N GLY A 364 -4.84 -9.06 -29.22
CA GLY A 364 -4.49 -8.62 -27.87
C GLY A 364 -3.35 -7.61 -27.80
N CYS A 365 -2.34 -7.78 -28.66
CA CYS A 365 -1.25 -6.83 -28.81
C CYS A 365 -1.77 -5.47 -29.26
N ASP A 366 -2.64 -5.46 -30.28
CA ASP A 366 -3.18 -4.23 -30.85
C ASP A 366 -4.20 -3.54 -29.95
N SER A 367 -5.05 -4.30 -29.26
CA SER A 367 -6.13 -3.75 -28.44
C SER A 367 -5.68 -3.33 -27.05
N ASN A 368 -4.80 -4.10 -26.40
CA ASN A 368 -4.44 -3.89 -25.00
C ASN A 368 -2.98 -3.51 -24.81
N LEU A 369 -2.03 -4.35 -25.21
CA LEU A 369 -0.61 -4.14 -24.91
C LEU A 369 -0.09 -2.82 -25.48
N ARG A 370 -0.38 -2.55 -26.76
CA ARG A 370 -0.06 -1.29 -27.44
C ARG A 370 -0.57 -0.10 -26.64
N LYS A 371 -1.81 -0.17 -26.14
CA LYS A 371 -2.39 0.93 -25.37
C LYS A 371 -1.70 1.16 -24.03
N GLN A 372 -1.31 0.10 -23.35
CA GLN A 372 -0.58 0.19 -22.08
C GLN A 372 0.83 0.78 -22.28
N ILE A 373 1.51 0.41 -23.37
CA ILE A 373 2.79 1.00 -23.76
C ILE A 373 2.64 2.49 -24.09
N GLU A 374 1.63 2.87 -24.89
CA GLU A 374 1.32 4.29 -25.17
C GLU A 374 1.10 5.09 -23.87
N ASN A 375 0.35 4.53 -22.93
CA ASN A 375 0.10 5.17 -21.64
C ASN A 375 1.38 5.32 -20.81
N ALA A 376 2.25 4.31 -20.79
CA ALA A 376 3.55 4.39 -20.12
C ALA A 376 4.45 5.46 -20.75
N ASN A 377 4.51 5.52 -22.08
CA ASN A 377 5.32 6.49 -22.82
C ASN A 377 4.90 7.94 -22.54
N LYS A 378 3.63 8.22 -22.21
CA LYS A 378 3.18 9.57 -21.81
C LYS A 378 3.88 10.11 -20.57
N PHE A 379 4.41 9.23 -19.70
CA PHE A 379 5.18 9.63 -18.52
C PHE A 379 6.66 9.87 -18.82
N GLY A 380 7.09 9.73 -20.07
CA GLY A 380 8.45 10.06 -20.51
C GLY A 380 9.53 9.10 -20.01
N VAL A 381 9.16 7.89 -19.59
CA VAL A 381 10.11 6.86 -19.14
C VAL A 381 10.28 5.78 -20.21
N PRO A 382 11.47 5.18 -20.34
CA PRO A 382 11.66 3.98 -21.16
C PRO A 382 10.74 2.84 -20.72
N VAL A 383 10.17 2.13 -21.69
CA VAL A 383 9.24 1.03 -21.47
C VAL A 383 9.84 -0.28 -21.97
N VAL A 384 9.81 -1.31 -21.13
CA VAL A 384 10.23 -2.67 -21.49
C VAL A 384 9.05 -3.61 -21.33
N VAL A 385 8.73 -4.40 -22.35
CA VAL A 385 7.71 -5.44 -22.25
C VAL A 385 8.38 -6.71 -21.69
N CYS A 386 7.73 -7.34 -20.70
CA CYS A 386 8.15 -8.63 -20.17
C CYS A 386 7.04 -9.66 -20.39
N VAL A 387 7.32 -10.68 -21.19
CA VAL A 387 6.38 -11.75 -21.47
C VAL A 387 6.69 -12.93 -20.55
N ASN A 388 5.80 -13.20 -19.60
CA ASN A 388 5.92 -14.38 -18.74
C ASN A 388 5.49 -15.62 -19.54
N ARG A 389 6.47 -16.45 -19.90
CA ARG A 389 6.29 -17.67 -20.69
C ARG A 389 5.56 -18.77 -19.92
N PHE A 390 4.57 -19.39 -20.55
CA PHE A 390 3.92 -20.63 -20.13
C PHE A 390 4.38 -21.81 -21.00
N ALA A 391 4.19 -23.03 -20.49
CA ALA A 391 4.59 -24.26 -21.18
C ALA A 391 3.88 -24.48 -22.53
N THR A 392 2.70 -23.88 -22.73
CA THR A 392 1.92 -23.96 -23.97
C THR A 392 2.29 -22.87 -24.97
N ASP A 393 3.09 -21.88 -24.59
CA ASP A 393 3.40 -20.77 -25.47
C ASP A 393 4.41 -21.22 -26.52
N THR A 394 4.06 -21.03 -27.78
CA THR A 394 4.93 -21.35 -28.91
C THR A 394 5.94 -20.22 -29.15
N GLU A 395 7.09 -20.54 -29.77
CA GLU A 395 8.08 -19.51 -30.11
C GLU A 395 7.49 -18.45 -31.06
N LYS A 396 6.65 -18.85 -32.02
CA LYS A 396 5.98 -17.91 -32.93
C LYS A 396 5.09 -16.91 -32.20
N GLU A 397 4.38 -17.34 -31.17
CA GLU A 397 3.55 -16.44 -30.35
C GLU A 397 4.40 -15.50 -29.52
N LEU A 398 5.55 -15.95 -29.01
CA LEU A 398 6.47 -15.11 -28.25
C LEU A 398 7.14 -14.07 -29.17
N ASP A 399 7.65 -14.50 -30.32
CA ASP A 399 8.28 -13.65 -31.34
C ASP A 399 7.31 -12.60 -31.93
N LEU A 400 6.00 -12.87 -31.88
CA LEU A 400 4.98 -11.90 -32.30
C LEU A 400 4.78 -10.76 -31.29
N VAL A 401 5.09 -11.00 -30.01
CA VAL A 401 4.87 -10.02 -28.92
C VAL A 401 6.10 -9.15 -28.68
N VAL A 402 7.31 -9.71 -28.85
CA VAL A 402 8.62 -9.07 -28.63
C VAL A 402 9.09 -8.39 -29.90
#